data_AF-R9P729-F1
#
_entry.id   AF-R9P729-F1
#
_cell.length_a   1.000
_cell.length_b   1.000
_cell.length_c   1.000
_cell.angle_alpha   90.00
_cell.angle_beta   90.00
_cell.angle_gamma   90.00
#
_symmetry.space_group_name_H-M   'P 1'
#
loop_
_entity.id
_entity.type
_entity.pdbx_description
1 polymer ?
#
loop_
_entity_poly.entity_id
_entity_poly.type
_entity_poly.pdbx_seq_one_letter_code
_entity_poly.pdbx_strand_id
1 'polypeptide(L)'
;MLARTTRLKVLQRPSAAPFAALRYYAVPVNPSSSVDALLGTSVPPPPREGQEIGSAPPGTYSTPSRFGRKNPNDIADILRGNRPRDPTRGSSNGSGSSGDPSKTSHADLQRIKGTAIGAERKGIPIPSRDEMLEEMFKRPMRELEERRNIVDREHPHPIDALYGRNELDERVLAAARALHAASANPSPRAAGAADLFKAATIPRLLERFESRAGYQLSIELPYEPTPSDERKVPLTSAHSSEAELQDANDDGVLLLAYVSNLTGARGTERISVCSAFAVEGGDKISAEDGDGKGALIVSCAHTLRASSPSKAASDAESSTADASTSSPADSIAVAITRTGAIYPVRNLISSLAASDVILLQLGTTPLSLKGSSATPQPVRTLPVSPYPAHVNSELSVSSFWGWEDDSGAILPAYTYDSEQQNLGVATTSSPQGREKERVALERDDAGRSRWGRARLVEYKDPCGASAMVGTYDELAQLDYKLLVSSPANPPALQGDYALRLSSTLSESTRPAAAFGSTASSGSTSNPEVMQSQTRKPLPNFPPPGSSGGPVVDVETGSVVGVVRGHKMSPLEGRRGDAVPAEKVFEFFALPGLGRKN
;
A
#
# COMPACT_ATOMS: atom_id res chain seq x y z
N MET A 1 -28.61 -49.27 -28.67
CA MET A 1 -28.00 -49.45 -30.00
C MET A 1 -27.84 -48.08 -30.66
N LEU A 2 -26.58 -47.66 -30.88
CA LEU A 2 -26.09 -46.75 -31.93
C LEU A 2 -24.73 -46.21 -31.46
N ALA A 3 -23.66 -46.92 -31.84
CA ALA A 3 -22.28 -46.54 -31.59
C ALA A 3 -21.79 -45.64 -32.73
N ARG A 4 -21.21 -44.47 -32.40
CA ARG A 4 -20.51 -43.61 -33.36
C ARG A 4 -19.00 -43.81 -33.20
N THR A 5 -18.39 -44.40 -34.21
CA THR A 5 -16.95 -44.58 -34.37
C THR A 5 -16.37 -43.39 -35.14
N THR A 6 -15.50 -42.63 -34.50
CA THR A 6 -14.71 -41.55 -35.13
C THR A 6 -13.35 -42.06 -35.55
N ARG A 7 -13.08 -42.01 -36.86
CA ARG A 7 -11.79 -42.37 -37.51
C ARG A 7 -10.73 -41.30 -37.24
N LEU A 8 -9.61 -41.70 -36.64
CA LEU A 8 -8.36 -40.95 -36.57
C LEU A 8 -7.63 -41.03 -37.92
N LYS A 9 -7.36 -39.88 -38.54
CA LYS A 9 -6.45 -39.76 -39.69
C LYS A 9 -5.02 -39.58 -39.18
N VAL A 10 -4.16 -40.53 -39.53
CA VAL A 10 -2.71 -40.48 -39.33
C VAL A 10 -2.11 -39.56 -40.39
N LEU A 11 -1.46 -38.48 -39.96
CA LEU A 11 -0.67 -37.60 -40.83
C LEU A 11 0.77 -38.12 -40.92
N GLN A 12 1.21 -38.34 -42.16
CA GLN A 12 2.56 -38.77 -42.53
C GLN A 12 3.60 -37.68 -42.24
N ARG A 13 4.74 -38.10 -41.67
CA ARG A 13 5.98 -37.30 -41.55
C ARG A 13 6.69 -37.20 -42.91
N PRO A 14 7.20 -36.02 -43.32
CA PRO A 14 8.18 -35.93 -44.38
C PRO A 14 9.61 -36.19 -43.88
N SER A 15 10.40 -36.75 -44.79
CA SER A 15 11.77 -37.25 -44.68
C SER A 15 12.83 -36.19 -44.42
N ALA A 16 13.85 -36.58 -43.66
CA ALA A 16 15.07 -35.82 -43.39
C ALA A 16 15.93 -35.61 -44.66
N ALA A 17 16.47 -34.39 -44.81
CA ALA A 17 17.53 -34.05 -45.75
C ALA A 17 18.85 -33.77 -44.98
N PRO A 18 20.03 -34.05 -45.56
CA PRO A 18 21.31 -33.97 -44.87
C PRO A 18 21.86 -32.54 -44.85
N PHE A 19 22.23 -32.03 -43.67
CA PHE A 19 22.90 -30.75 -43.52
C PHE A 19 24.41 -30.89 -43.74
N ALA A 20 24.92 -30.16 -44.74
CA ALA A 20 26.34 -29.91 -44.93
C ALA A 20 26.85 -28.89 -43.91
N ALA A 21 28.04 -29.14 -43.36
CA ALA A 21 28.70 -28.31 -42.37
C ALA A 21 29.23 -27.01 -43.01
N LEU A 22 28.55 -25.89 -42.75
CA LEU A 22 29.04 -24.53 -42.99
C LEU A 22 29.86 -24.06 -41.78
N ARG A 23 31.11 -23.65 -42.02
CA ARG A 23 31.95 -22.97 -41.02
C ARG A 23 31.45 -21.54 -40.86
N TYR A 24 31.01 -21.17 -39.66
CA TYR A 24 30.62 -19.81 -39.32
C TYR A 24 31.84 -18.98 -38.89
N TYR A 25 31.95 -17.78 -39.46
CA TYR A 25 32.86 -16.73 -39.02
C TYR A 25 32.49 -16.22 -37.61
N ALA A 26 33.47 -15.68 -36.90
CA ALA A 26 33.31 -15.15 -35.54
C ALA A 26 32.21 -14.08 -35.47
N VAL A 27 31.26 -14.28 -34.55
CA VAL A 27 30.17 -13.36 -34.24
C VAL A 27 30.70 -12.23 -33.36
N PRO A 28 30.44 -10.94 -33.66
CA PRO A 28 30.82 -9.84 -32.78
C PRO A 28 30.07 -9.94 -31.44
N VAL A 29 30.82 -9.84 -30.34
CA VAL A 29 30.32 -9.91 -28.97
C VAL A 29 29.37 -8.73 -28.70
N ASN A 30 28.18 -9.03 -28.20
CA ASN A 30 27.19 -8.04 -27.80
C ASN A 30 27.66 -7.29 -26.53
N PRO A 31 27.80 -5.95 -26.55
CA PRO A 31 28.23 -5.19 -25.38
C PRO A 31 27.22 -5.18 -24.23
N SER A 32 26.01 -5.70 -24.42
CA SER A 32 24.99 -5.77 -23.36
C SER A 32 25.03 -7.06 -22.52
N SER A 33 25.96 -8.00 -22.77
CA SER A 33 25.93 -9.31 -22.10
C SER A 33 27.28 -9.90 -21.65
N SER A 34 28.33 -9.11 -21.43
CA SER A 34 29.54 -9.65 -20.80
C SER A 34 30.42 -8.61 -20.09
N VAL A 35 30.77 -8.96 -18.85
CA VAL A 35 31.83 -8.44 -17.95
C VAL A 35 31.40 -7.42 -16.89
N ASP A 36 31.17 -7.97 -15.70
CA ASP A 36 31.51 -7.49 -14.35
C ASP A 36 32.04 -6.04 -14.21
N ALA A 37 31.24 -5.15 -13.61
CA ALA A 37 31.58 -3.73 -13.40
C ALA A 37 32.57 -3.49 -12.24
N LEU A 38 33.00 -4.54 -11.53
CA LEU A 38 33.92 -4.43 -10.38
C LEU A 38 35.40 -4.42 -10.76
N LEU A 39 35.76 -4.70 -12.02
CA LEU A 39 37.10 -4.50 -12.54
C LEU A 39 37.13 -3.26 -13.42
N GLY A 40 37.38 -2.11 -12.79
CA GLY A 40 37.48 -0.81 -13.44
C GLY A 40 38.44 -0.82 -14.63
N THR A 41 37.87 -0.83 -15.84
CA THR A 41 38.57 -0.46 -17.07
C THR A 41 37.95 0.83 -17.56
N SER A 42 38.72 1.92 -17.46
CA SER A 42 38.34 3.16 -18.14
C SER A 42 38.49 2.93 -19.64
N VAL A 43 37.42 3.23 -20.39
CA VAL A 43 37.44 3.14 -21.85
C VAL A 43 38.47 4.17 -22.36
N PRO A 44 39.49 3.76 -23.14
CA PRO A 44 40.44 4.71 -23.71
C PRO A 44 39.70 5.68 -24.65
N PRO A 45 40.12 6.96 -24.70
CA PRO A 45 39.47 7.93 -25.59
C PRO A 45 39.61 7.51 -27.06
N PRO A 46 38.61 7.80 -27.91
CA PRO A 46 38.64 7.41 -29.31
C PRO A 46 39.84 8.03 -30.05
N PRO A 47 40.45 7.30 -31.00
CA PRO A 47 41.52 7.83 -31.84
C PRO A 47 41.03 9.08 -32.57
N ARG A 48 41.82 10.17 -32.50
CA ARG A 48 41.55 11.35 -33.32
C ARG A 48 41.97 11.03 -34.76
N GLU A 49 41.06 11.21 -35.70
CA GLU A 49 41.37 11.12 -37.13
C GLU A 49 42.50 12.10 -37.46
N GLY A 50 43.61 11.59 -38.03
CA GLY A 50 44.76 12.37 -38.47
C GLY A 50 46.07 12.18 -37.70
N GLN A 51 46.16 11.27 -36.74
CA GLN A 51 47.41 11.03 -36.01
C GLN A 51 48.29 9.97 -36.70
N GLU A 52 49.21 10.42 -37.55
CA GLU A 52 50.24 9.57 -38.16
C GLU A 52 51.17 8.97 -37.10
N ILE A 53 51.32 7.64 -37.12
CA ILE A 53 52.17 6.89 -36.19
C ILE A 53 53.62 7.00 -36.68
N GLY A 54 54.30 8.06 -36.24
CA GLY A 54 55.75 8.20 -36.34
C GLY A 54 56.44 7.36 -35.27
N SER A 55 57.28 6.42 -35.70
CA SER A 55 58.12 5.60 -34.82
C SER A 55 59.20 6.45 -34.16
N ALA A 56 59.29 6.45 -32.82
CA ALA A 56 60.37 7.10 -32.07
C ALA A 56 60.92 6.18 -30.95
N PRO A 57 62.22 6.31 -30.59
CA PRO A 57 63.01 5.28 -29.91
C PRO A 57 62.88 5.34 -28.37
N PRO A 58 63.35 4.32 -27.64
CA PRO A 58 63.12 4.19 -26.21
C PRO A 58 64.11 5.05 -25.41
N GLY A 59 63.59 5.97 -24.61
CA GLY A 59 64.41 6.61 -23.57
C GLY A 59 63.85 7.93 -23.05
N THR A 60 63.47 7.91 -21.77
CA THR A 60 63.37 9.06 -20.84
C THR A 60 62.24 10.09 -21.00
N TYR A 61 61.92 10.68 -19.84
CA TYR A 61 60.97 11.77 -19.51
C TYR A 61 59.58 11.32 -19.02
N SER A 62 59.34 11.23 -17.72
CA SER A 62 59.22 12.31 -16.71
C SER A 62 57.96 13.17 -16.92
N THR A 63 56.97 12.92 -16.07
CA THR A 63 55.64 13.55 -16.08
C THR A 63 55.69 14.94 -15.44
N PRO A 64 55.13 16.00 -16.05
CA PRO A 64 55.03 17.29 -15.41
C PRO A 64 53.86 17.30 -14.39
N SER A 65 54.18 17.65 -13.15
CA SER A 65 53.22 17.96 -12.09
C SER A 65 52.50 19.25 -12.42
N ARG A 66 51.20 19.17 -12.72
CA ARG A 66 50.37 20.33 -12.97
C ARG A 66 48.96 20.16 -12.38
N PHE A 67 48.84 19.90 -11.08
CA PHE A 67 47.61 20.22 -10.35
C PHE A 67 47.91 20.65 -8.91
N GLY A 68 47.29 21.77 -8.53
CA GLY A 68 47.47 22.45 -7.26
C GLY A 68 46.97 21.65 -6.07
N ARG A 69 47.60 21.94 -4.94
CA ARG A 69 47.34 21.38 -3.61
C ARG A 69 45.91 21.72 -3.16
N LYS A 70 45.06 20.69 -3.10
CA LYS A 70 44.03 20.43 -2.07
C LYS A 70 43.24 19.20 -2.51
N ASN A 71 43.66 18.04 -2.03
CA ASN A 71 42.88 16.81 -2.16
C ASN A 71 41.83 16.81 -1.03
N PRO A 72 40.53 16.92 -1.33
CA PRO A 72 39.49 17.00 -0.29
C PRO A 72 39.30 15.70 0.50
N ASN A 73 40.02 14.63 0.13
CA ASN A 73 39.99 13.33 0.80
C ASN A 73 41.25 13.06 1.65
N ASP A 74 42.08 14.07 1.94
CA ASP A 74 43.24 13.90 2.80
C ASP A 74 42.86 13.98 4.29
N ILE A 75 42.65 12.80 4.88
CA ILE A 75 42.24 12.60 6.28
C ILE A 75 43.43 12.71 7.26
N ALA A 76 44.65 12.97 6.75
CA ALA A 76 45.88 12.99 7.53
C ALA A 76 45.96 14.13 8.56
N ASP A 77 45.17 15.21 8.38
CA ASP A 77 45.08 16.31 9.36
C ASP A 77 44.13 16.01 10.53
N ILE A 78 43.15 15.10 10.35
CA ILE A 78 42.22 14.69 11.42
C ILE A 78 42.87 13.64 12.35
N LEU A 79 43.83 12.87 11.83
CA LEU A 79 44.53 11.84 12.60
C LEU A 79 45.72 12.36 13.42
N ARG A 80 46.11 13.63 13.27
CA ARG A 80 47.10 14.27 14.15
C ARG A 80 46.40 14.77 15.42
N GLY A 81 46.16 13.83 16.33
CA GLY A 81 45.57 14.08 17.64
C GLY A 81 46.24 15.26 18.38
N ASN A 82 45.39 16.09 18.98
CA ASN A 82 45.76 17.21 19.84
C ASN A 82 46.72 16.74 20.95
N ARG A 83 47.99 17.14 20.86
CA ARG A 83 48.91 17.05 22.00
C ARG A 83 48.57 18.15 23.01
N PRO A 84 48.53 17.84 24.31
CA PRO A 84 48.30 18.84 25.35
C PRO A 84 49.46 19.85 25.35
N ARG A 85 49.08 21.13 25.39
CA ARG A 85 49.98 22.29 25.34
C ARG A 85 50.66 22.45 26.69
N ASP A 86 51.95 22.18 26.74
CA ASP A 86 52.84 22.39 27.89
C ASP A 86 52.95 23.91 28.19
N PRO A 87 52.62 24.38 29.41
CA PRO A 87 52.64 25.81 29.74
C PRO A 87 54.02 26.35 30.10
N THR A 88 55.11 25.60 29.91
CA THR A 88 56.45 26.03 30.35
C THR A 88 57.44 26.20 29.19
N ARG A 89 57.26 27.23 28.36
CA ARG A 89 58.38 27.85 27.62
C ARG A 89 57.97 29.20 27.02
N GLY A 90 58.44 30.26 27.67
CA GLY A 90 58.59 31.56 27.05
C GLY A 90 59.90 31.64 26.25
N SER A 91 59.86 32.36 25.13
CA SER A 91 60.98 33.06 24.48
C SER A 91 60.38 33.77 23.26
N SER A 92 60.10 35.07 23.34
CA SER A 92 60.97 36.22 23.02
C SER A 92 60.97 36.61 21.53
N ASN A 93 60.62 37.89 21.30
CA ASN A 93 60.79 38.77 20.13
C ASN A 93 59.42 39.32 19.72
N GLY A 94 59.11 40.61 19.86
CA GLY A 94 59.96 41.80 19.84
C GLY A 94 59.61 42.62 18.60
N SER A 95 59.51 43.95 18.77
CA SER A 95 58.96 44.97 17.86
C SER A 95 57.43 45.06 17.89
N GLY A 96 56.80 46.19 18.15
CA GLY A 96 57.27 47.55 18.34
C GLY A 96 56.15 48.46 17.84
N SER A 97 55.42 49.14 18.74
CA SER A 97 54.65 50.32 18.38
C SER A 97 54.36 51.14 19.63
N SER A 98 55.16 52.19 19.75
CA SER A 98 54.91 53.40 20.53
C SER A 98 53.59 54.08 20.14
N GLY A 99 52.86 54.61 21.13
CA GLY A 99 51.82 55.62 20.90
C GLY A 99 50.58 55.50 21.78
N ASP A 100 50.73 55.83 23.05
CA ASP A 100 49.64 56.21 23.99
C ASP A 100 49.69 57.76 24.12
N PRO A 101 48.72 58.48 24.74
CA PRO A 101 47.35 58.16 25.13
C PRO A 101 46.34 59.23 24.66
N SER A 102 45.04 58.92 24.74
CA SER A 102 44.11 59.64 25.63
C SER A 102 42.67 59.69 25.12
N LYS A 103 41.79 59.25 26.03
CA LYS A 103 40.43 59.74 26.27
C LYS A 103 39.42 59.63 25.11
N THR A 104 38.69 58.51 25.09
CA THR A 104 37.21 58.56 24.98
C THR A 104 36.59 57.19 25.33
N SER A 105 35.41 57.28 25.97
CA SER A 105 34.45 56.20 26.24
C SER A 105 34.68 55.29 27.46
N HIS A 106 34.34 55.85 28.63
CA HIS A 106 33.84 55.06 29.76
C HIS A 106 32.29 55.15 29.87
N ALA A 107 31.61 55.67 28.83
CA ALA A 107 30.16 55.87 28.83
C ALA A 107 29.37 54.89 27.95
N ASP A 108 30.01 54.16 27.01
CA ASP A 108 29.29 53.20 26.15
C ASP A 108 29.28 51.76 26.69
N LEU A 109 30.18 51.41 27.61
CA LEU A 109 30.24 50.05 28.19
C LEU A 109 29.21 49.78 29.30
N GLN A 110 28.47 50.79 29.76
CA GLN A 110 27.40 50.61 30.75
C GLN A 110 26.00 50.45 30.12
N ARG A 111 25.84 50.60 28.79
CA ARG A 111 24.53 50.42 28.13
C ARG A 111 24.24 49.00 27.62
N ILE A 112 25.23 48.11 27.61
CA ILE A 112 25.09 46.72 27.15
C ILE A 112 24.92 45.72 28.33
N LYS A 113 24.99 46.19 29.58
CA LYS A 113 24.78 45.36 30.79
C LYS A 113 23.38 45.46 31.41
N GLY A 114 22.39 45.95 30.65
CA GLY A 114 21.05 46.29 31.16
C GLY A 114 19.88 45.38 30.78
N THR A 115 20.08 44.27 30.06
CA THR A 115 18.95 43.42 29.60
C THR A 115 19.08 41.93 29.90
N ALA A 116 20.01 41.54 30.79
CA ALA A 116 20.32 40.13 31.01
C ALA A 116 20.23 39.68 32.48
N ILE A 117 19.22 40.11 33.24
CA ILE A 117 18.81 39.43 34.49
C ILE A 117 17.30 39.56 34.64
N GLY A 118 16.58 38.44 34.82
CA GLY A 118 15.29 38.47 35.51
C GLY A 118 14.08 37.84 34.82
N ALA A 119 14.23 36.70 34.15
CA ALA A 119 13.17 35.71 34.15
C ALA A 119 13.84 34.35 34.31
N GLU A 120 13.60 33.71 35.45
CA GLU A 120 14.06 32.36 35.78
C GLU A 120 13.50 31.37 34.74
N ARG A 121 14.19 31.26 33.60
CA ARG A 121 14.04 30.12 32.72
C ARG A 121 14.68 28.97 33.48
N LYS A 122 13.84 28.17 34.14
CA LYS A 122 14.19 26.81 34.55
C LYS A 122 14.87 26.15 33.36
N GLY A 123 16.20 26.13 33.37
CA GLY A 123 16.98 25.46 32.35
C GLY A 123 16.58 24.00 32.41
N ILE A 124 16.04 23.49 31.30
CA ILE A 124 15.82 22.07 31.16
C ILE A 124 17.22 21.46 31.29
N PRO A 125 17.49 20.62 32.30
CA PRO A 125 18.80 20.01 32.47
C PRO A 125 19.12 19.26 31.18
N ILE A 126 20.32 19.50 30.65
CA ILE A 126 20.79 18.79 29.47
C ILE A 126 20.82 17.30 29.86
N PRO A 127 20.05 16.43 29.19
CA PRO A 127 19.97 15.02 29.56
C PRO A 127 21.37 14.42 29.48
N SER A 128 21.67 13.59 30.47
CA SER A 128 22.95 12.89 30.52
C SER A 128 23.10 12.00 29.27
N ARG A 129 24.34 11.70 28.87
CA ARG A 129 24.62 10.83 27.71
C ARG A 129 23.91 9.47 27.83
N ASP A 130 23.78 8.97 29.05
CA ASP A 130 23.13 7.69 29.32
C ASP A 130 21.60 7.79 29.21
N GLU A 131 20.97 8.88 29.69
CA GLU A 131 19.55 9.14 29.44
C GLU A 131 19.25 9.29 27.94
N MET A 132 20.15 9.92 27.20
CA MET A 132 19.97 10.12 25.75
C MET A 132 20.09 8.79 24.98
N LEU A 133 21.00 7.90 25.39
CA LEU A 133 21.09 6.55 24.83
C LEU A 133 19.89 5.70 25.22
N GLU A 134 19.44 5.78 26.48
CA GLU A 134 18.27 5.05 26.95
C GLU A 134 16.99 5.54 26.25
N GLU A 135 16.87 6.85 25.99
CA GLU A 135 15.80 7.43 25.18
C GLU A 135 15.90 6.99 23.72
N MET A 136 17.10 6.88 23.15
CA MET A 136 17.29 6.34 21.79
C MET A 136 16.91 4.85 21.66
N PHE A 137 17.05 4.05 22.72
CA PHE A 137 16.58 2.65 22.72
C PHE A 137 15.09 2.52 23.08
N LYS A 138 14.57 3.37 23.96
CA LYS A 138 13.16 3.38 24.36
C LYS A 138 12.26 4.01 23.30
N ARG A 139 12.74 4.97 22.51
CA ARG A 139 11.93 5.68 21.51
C ARG A 139 11.44 4.76 20.38
N PRO A 140 12.23 3.86 19.79
CA PRO A 140 11.72 2.85 18.85
C PRO A 140 10.71 1.89 19.48
N MET A 141 10.90 1.52 20.76
CA MET A 141 9.97 0.65 21.49
C MET A 141 8.65 1.37 21.83
N ARG A 142 8.72 2.64 22.24
CA ARG A 142 7.55 3.49 22.47
C ARG A 142 6.85 3.85 21.16
N GLU A 143 7.58 4.07 20.06
CA GLU A 143 7.00 4.22 18.72
C GLU A 143 6.38 2.90 18.23
N LEU A 144 6.92 1.73 18.63
CA LEU A 144 6.29 0.42 18.38
C LEU A 144 5.04 0.20 19.24
N GLU A 145 5.00 0.68 20.48
CA GLU A 145 3.83 0.66 21.35
C GLU A 145 2.77 1.69 20.92
N GLU A 146 3.17 2.89 20.50
CA GLU A 146 2.29 3.90 19.89
C GLU A 146 1.81 3.44 18.50
N ARG A 147 2.61 2.65 17.77
CA ARG A 147 2.15 1.92 16.58
C ARG A 147 1.33 0.68 16.92
N ARG A 148 1.34 0.15 18.15
CA ARG A 148 0.29 -0.80 18.57
C ARG A 148 -1.05 -0.09 18.74
N ASN A 149 -1.02 1.22 19.00
CA ASN A 149 -2.16 2.12 18.82
C ASN A 149 -2.24 2.62 17.35
N ILE A 150 -2.05 1.72 16.37
CA ILE A 150 -2.45 1.93 14.97
C ILE A 150 -3.87 2.46 15.01
N VAL A 151 -4.07 3.66 14.43
CA VAL A 151 -5.34 4.41 14.25
C VAL A 151 -6.50 3.60 14.80
N ASP A 152 -6.67 3.75 16.10
CA ASP A 152 -7.62 2.98 16.83
C ASP A 152 -9.00 3.50 16.43
N ARG A 153 -9.60 2.87 15.41
CA ARG A 153 -11.01 3.04 15.08
C ARG A 153 -11.91 2.59 16.26
N GLU A 154 -11.37 2.05 17.37
CA GLU A 154 -12.14 1.77 18.60
C GLU A 154 -12.61 3.05 19.30
N HIS A 155 -11.94 4.18 19.08
CA HIS A 155 -12.53 5.48 19.39
C HIS A 155 -13.23 5.96 18.12
N PRO A 156 -14.58 6.01 18.06
CA PRO A 156 -15.24 6.65 16.92
C PRO A 156 -14.56 7.98 16.75
N HIS A 157 -14.07 8.27 15.54
CA HIS A 157 -13.33 9.50 15.32
C HIS A 157 -14.22 10.62 15.89
N PRO A 158 -13.72 11.62 16.63
CA PRO A 158 -14.60 12.66 17.16
C PRO A 158 -15.42 13.35 16.06
N ILE A 159 -15.01 13.19 14.80
CA ILE A 159 -15.76 13.50 13.58
C ILE A 159 -16.96 12.54 13.38
N ASP A 160 -16.82 11.22 13.48
CA ASP A 160 -17.94 10.25 13.42
C ASP A 160 -18.97 10.48 14.55
N ALA A 161 -18.52 10.92 15.72
CA ALA A 161 -19.41 11.33 16.81
C ALA A 161 -20.17 12.64 16.52
N LEU A 162 -19.63 13.51 15.66
CA LEU A 162 -20.21 14.81 15.27
C LEU A 162 -21.05 14.74 13.98
N TYR A 163 -20.70 13.85 13.04
CA TYR A 163 -21.31 13.75 11.70
C TYR A 163 -22.13 12.47 11.48
N GLY A 164 -22.16 11.55 12.46
CA GLY A 164 -22.83 10.26 12.33
C GLY A 164 -21.86 9.14 11.95
N ARG A 165 -22.26 7.88 12.16
CA ARG A 165 -21.48 6.71 11.73
C ARG A 165 -21.27 6.75 10.22
N ASN A 166 -20.07 6.35 9.79
CA ASN A 166 -19.74 6.13 8.39
C ASN A 166 -20.80 5.23 7.73
N GLU A 167 -21.32 5.64 6.56
CA GLU A 167 -22.38 4.88 5.89
C GLU A 167 -21.91 3.48 5.49
N LEU A 168 -20.62 3.34 5.18
CA LEU A 168 -20.00 2.05 4.88
C LEU A 168 -20.11 1.09 6.06
N ASP A 169 -19.84 1.58 7.27
CA ASP A 169 -19.90 0.77 8.50
C ASP A 169 -21.31 0.29 8.78
N GLU A 170 -22.33 1.14 8.60
CA GLU A 170 -23.74 0.75 8.75
C GLU A 170 -24.15 -0.29 7.70
N ARG A 171 -23.68 -0.16 6.45
CA ARG A 171 -23.92 -1.17 5.39
C ARG A 171 -23.25 -2.50 5.71
N VAL A 172 -22.00 -2.48 6.13
CA VAL A 172 -21.25 -3.67 6.57
C VAL A 172 -21.95 -4.33 7.75
N LEU A 173 -22.41 -3.54 8.73
CA LEU A 173 -23.11 -4.04 9.90
C LEU A 173 -24.48 -4.66 9.53
N ALA A 174 -25.23 -4.04 8.63
CA ALA A 174 -26.48 -4.60 8.11
C ALA A 174 -26.24 -5.92 7.37
N ALA A 175 -25.22 -6.00 6.53
CA ALA A 175 -24.82 -7.23 5.84
C ALA A 175 -24.42 -8.34 6.83
N ALA A 176 -23.60 -7.99 7.83
CA ALA A 176 -23.15 -8.90 8.87
C ALA A 176 -24.31 -9.44 9.72
N ARG A 177 -25.24 -8.58 10.13
CA ARG A 177 -26.46 -8.98 10.88
C ARG A 177 -27.38 -9.87 10.06
N ALA A 178 -27.58 -9.55 8.79
CA ALA A 178 -28.39 -10.35 7.90
C ALA A 178 -27.82 -11.76 7.70
N LEU A 179 -26.49 -11.84 7.49
CA LEU A 179 -25.80 -13.11 7.36
C LEU A 179 -25.83 -13.92 8.67
N HIS A 180 -25.62 -13.24 9.80
CA HIS A 180 -25.72 -13.85 11.12
C HIS A 180 -27.12 -14.42 11.37
N ALA A 181 -28.17 -13.64 11.10
CA ALA A 181 -29.55 -14.09 11.25
C ALA A 181 -29.92 -15.24 10.30
N ALA A 182 -29.46 -15.19 9.04
CA ALA A 182 -29.64 -16.27 8.08
C ALA A 182 -28.97 -17.58 8.54
N SER A 183 -27.83 -17.48 9.25
CA SER A 183 -27.13 -18.63 9.82
C SER A 183 -27.77 -19.17 11.09
N ALA A 184 -28.29 -18.30 11.97
CA ALA A 184 -28.85 -18.66 13.27
C ALA A 184 -30.30 -19.18 13.17
N ASN A 185 -31.10 -18.61 12.26
CA ASN A 185 -32.51 -18.94 12.07
C ASN A 185 -32.76 -19.39 10.62
N PRO A 186 -32.25 -20.57 10.22
CA PRO A 186 -32.55 -21.12 8.90
C PRO A 186 -34.07 -21.28 8.75
N SER A 187 -34.63 -20.76 7.66
CA SER A 187 -36.03 -20.99 7.34
C SER A 187 -36.31 -22.50 7.35
N PRO A 188 -37.40 -22.98 8.00
CA PRO A 188 -37.68 -24.42 8.11
C PRO A 188 -37.86 -25.12 6.76
N ARG A 189 -38.08 -24.37 5.67
CA ARG A 189 -38.16 -24.91 4.30
C ARG A 189 -36.81 -25.25 3.68
N ALA A 190 -35.70 -24.85 4.29
CA ALA A 190 -34.36 -25.09 3.76
C ALA A 190 -33.45 -25.63 4.87
N ALA A 191 -33.56 -26.92 5.16
CA ALA A 191 -32.71 -27.60 6.15
C ALA A 191 -31.19 -27.47 5.85
N GLY A 192 -30.80 -27.15 4.61
CA GLY A 192 -29.42 -26.84 4.23
C GLY A 192 -29.03 -25.35 4.32
N ALA A 193 -29.97 -24.43 4.61
CA ALA A 193 -29.69 -22.99 4.61
C ALA A 193 -28.71 -22.57 5.72
N ALA A 194 -28.79 -23.18 6.89
CA ALA A 194 -27.86 -22.89 7.99
C ALA A 194 -26.41 -23.13 7.55
N ASP A 195 -26.15 -24.27 6.91
CA ASP A 195 -24.83 -24.60 6.41
C ASP A 195 -24.49 -23.86 5.11
N LEU A 196 -25.44 -23.25 4.40
CA LEU A 196 -25.18 -22.38 3.23
C LEU A 196 -24.80 -20.94 3.60
N PHE A 197 -25.20 -20.46 4.78
CA PHE A 197 -24.87 -19.11 5.26
C PHE A 197 -23.99 -19.04 6.51
N LYS A 198 -23.59 -20.18 7.08
CA LYS A 198 -22.65 -20.25 8.20
C LYS A 198 -21.32 -19.56 7.88
N ALA A 199 -21.06 -18.44 8.53
CA ALA A 199 -19.76 -17.79 8.51
C ALA A 199 -18.91 -18.24 9.71
N ALA A 200 -17.59 -18.12 9.57
CA ALA A 200 -16.66 -18.30 10.67
C ALA A 200 -16.73 -17.10 11.61
N THR A 201 -16.60 -17.40 12.90
CA THR A 201 -16.42 -16.40 13.95
C THR A 201 -14.97 -15.94 13.97
N ILE A 202 -14.71 -14.73 14.46
CA ILE A 202 -13.34 -14.18 14.54
C ILE A 202 -12.43 -15.07 15.40
N PRO A 203 -12.83 -15.56 16.60
CA PRO A 203 -12.00 -16.47 17.40
C PRO A 203 -11.63 -17.75 16.64
N ARG A 204 -12.56 -18.33 15.87
CA ARG A 204 -12.29 -19.53 15.08
C ARG A 204 -11.29 -19.25 13.94
N LEU A 205 -11.37 -18.08 13.31
CA LEU A 205 -10.39 -17.68 12.31
C LEU A 205 -9.00 -17.45 12.92
N LEU A 206 -8.92 -16.89 14.13
CA LEU A 206 -7.66 -16.71 14.85
C LEU A 206 -7.03 -18.05 15.28
N GLU A 207 -7.83 -18.99 15.79
CA GLU A 207 -7.38 -20.35 16.08
C GLU A 207 -6.86 -21.06 14.82
N ARG A 208 -7.57 -20.89 13.69
CA ARG A 208 -7.12 -21.40 12.39
C ARG A 208 -5.86 -20.70 11.88
N PHE A 209 -5.72 -19.40 12.13
CA PHE A 209 -4.54 -18.65 11.75
C PHE A 209 -3.27 -19.24 12.38
N GLU A 210 -3.33 -19.70 13.62
CA GLU A 210 -2.20 -20.36 14.28
C GLU A 210 -2.04 -21.81 13.84
N SER A 211 -3.13 -22.59 13.84
CA SER A 211 -3.08 -24.02 13.52
C SER A 211 -2.82 -24.36 12.05
N ARG A 212 -3.04 -23.41 11.13
CA ARG A 212 -2.79 -23.55 9.68
C ARG A 212 -1.63 -22.67 9.19
N ALA A 213 -0.75 -22.24 10.09
CA ALA A 213 0.45 -21.49 9.72
C ALA A 213 1.35 -22.33 8.79
N GLY A 214 1.65 -21.79 7.61
CA GLY A 214 2.46 -22.45 6.59
C GLY A 214 1.78 -23.66 5.92
N TYR A 215 0.48 -23.84 6.08
CA TYR A 215 -0.23 -24.97 5.49
C TYR A 215 -0.31 -24.83 3.96
N GLN A 216 0.14 -25.85 3.22
CA GLN A 216 0.13 -25.85 1.76
C GLN A 216 -1.02 -26.72 1.23
N LEU A 217 -1.83 -26.14 0.32
CA LEU A 217 -2.89 -26.83 -0.41
C LEU A 217 -2.33 -27.89 -1.37
N SER A 218 -3.08 -28.97 -1.64
CA SER A 218 -2.71 -29.92 -2.71
C SER A 218 -2.90 -29.40 -4.13
N ILE A 219 -3.67 -28.33 -4.28
CA ILE A 219 -3.97 -27.74 -5.58
C ILE A 219 -2.87 -26.77 -6.00
N GLU A 220 -2.67 -26.67 -7.31
CA GLU A 220 -1.74 -25.74 -7.94
C GLU A 220 -2.51 -24.46 -8.33
N LEU A 221 -1.91 -23.30 -8.06
CA LEU A 221 -2.41 -22.02 -8.55
C LEU A 221 -1.92 -21.81 -10.00
N PRO A 222 -2.80 -21.46 -10.95
CA PRO A 222 -2.41 -21.16 -12.31
C PRO A 222 -1.37 -20.04 -12.40
N TYR A 223 -0.40 -20.28 -13.26
CA TYR A 223 0.73 -19.40 -13.50
C TYR A 223 0.36 -18.41 -14.62
N GLU A 224 0.03 -17.16 -14.29
CA GLU A 224 -0.53 -16.20 -15.26
C GLU A 224 0.22 -14.84 -15.28
N PRO A 225 1.49 -14.77 -15.73
CA PRO A 225 2.20 -13.49 -15.87
C PRO A 225 1.79 -12.70 -17.12
N THR A 226 1.20 -13.35 -18.11
CA THR A 226 0.70 -12.73 -19.36
C THR A 226 -0.73 -13.23 -19.63
N PRO A 227 -1.69 -12.83 -18.78
CA PRO A 227 -3.06 -13.28 -18.87
C PRO A 227 -3.68 -12.82 -20.19
N SER A 228 -4.67 -13.58 -20.66
CA SER A 228 -5.51 -13.13 -21.78
C SER A 228 -6.21 -11.82 -21.43
N ASP A 229 -6.62 -11.05 -22.44
CA ASP A 229 -7.25 -9.73 -22.21
C ASP A 229 -8.52 -9.81 -21.34
N GLU A 230 -9.26 -10.92 -21.42
CA GLU A 230 -10.42 -11.18 -20.56
C GLU A 230 -10.04 -11.48 -19.11
N ARG A 231 -8.87 -12.09 -18.88
CA ARG A 231 -8.37 -12.42 -17.54
C ARG A 231 -7.66 -11.25 -16.87
N LYS A 232 -7.10 -10.30 -17.63
CA LYS A 232 -6.47 -9.09 -17.08
C LYS A 232 -7.39 -8.41 -16.06
N VAL A 233 -6.77 -7.85 -15.02
CA VAL A 233 -7.51 -7.06 -14.04
C VAL A 233 -8.08 -5.81 -14.72
N PRO A 234 -9.38 -5.51 -14.59
CA PRO A 234 -9.97 -4.33 -15.21
C PRO A 234 -9.56 -3.09 -14.40
N LEU A 235 -8.60 -2.33 -14.95
CA LEU A 235 -8.06 -1.14 -14.31
C LEU A 235 -8.84 0.10 -14.75
N THR A 236 -9.62 0.69 -13.84
CA THR A 236 -10.25 1.99 -14.05
C THR A 236 -9.25 3.12 -13.79
N SER A 237 -9.51 4.29 -14.36
CA SER A 237 -8.71 5.50 -14.17
C SER A 237 -9.60 6.73 -14.01
N ALA A 238 -9.00 7.87 -13.65
CA ALA A 238 -9.67 9.17 -13.65
C ALA A 238 -10.42 9.48 -14.97
N HIS A 239 -9.95 8.95 -16.08
CA HIS A 239 -10.51 9.21 -17.42
C HIS A 239 -11.40 8.08 -17.95
N SER A 240 -11.66 7.03 -17.18
CA SER A 240 -12.44 5.89 -17.67
C SER A 240 -13.84 6.27 -18.11
N SER A 241 -14.33 5.69 -19.20
CA SER A 241 -15.72 5.94 -19.64
C SER A 241 -16.73 5.27 -18.70
N GLU A 242 -18.00 5.70 -18.73
CA GLU A 242 -19.06 5.03 -17.94
C GLU A 242 -19.21 3.54 -18.34
N ALA A 243 -19.02 3.22 -19.62
CA ALA A 243 -19.00 1.83 -20.10
C ALA A 243 -17.85 1.03 -19.48
N GLU A 244 -16.64 1.59 -19.41
CA GLU A 244 -15.51 0.95 -18.73
C GLU A 244 -15.76 0.76 -17.22
N LEU A 245 -16.39 1.74 -16.57
CA LEU A 245 -16.77 1.61 -15.16
C LEU A 245 -17.79 0.48 -14.94
N GLN A 246 -18.73 0.33 -15.86
CA GLN A 246 -19.74 -0.73 -15.82
C GLN A 246 -19.12 -2.11 -16.08
N ASP A 247 -18.19 -2.22 -17.04
CA ASP A 247 -17.45 -3.46 -17.32
C ASP A 247 -16.51 -3.84 -16.17
N ALA A 248 -15.96 -2.84 -15.46
CA ALA A 248 -15.12 -2.99 -14.28
C ALA A 248 -15.92 -3.06 -12.96
N ASN A 249 -17.24 -3.26 -13.02
CA ASN A 249 -18.08 -3.35 -11.83
C ASN A 249 -17.78 -4.63 -11.02
N ASP A 250 -17.33 -5.71 -11.68
CA ASP A 250 -16.71 -6.86 -11.02
C ASP A 250 -15.21 -6.91 -11.37
N ASP A 251 -14.42 -6.23 -10.53
CA ASP A 251 -12.96 -6.18 -10.62
C ASP A 251 -12.27 -7.29 -9.83
N GLY A 252 -13.02 -8.29 -9.32
CA GLY A 252 -12.49 -9.39 -8.52
C GLY A 252 -11.95 -8.99 -7.14
N VAL A 253 -12.13 -7.72 -6.74
CA VAL A 253 -11.73 -7.21 -5.42
C VAL A 253 -12.95 -7.09 -4.52
N LEU A 254 -12.79 -7.58 -3.30
CA LEU A 254 -13.82 -7.66 -2.28
C LEU A 254 -13.48 -6.78 -1.10
N LEU A 255 -14.51 -6.23 -0.46
CA LEU A 255 -14.45 -5.67 0.88
C LEU A 255 -14.56 -6.81 1.88
N LEU A 256 -13.52 -7.02 2.68
CA LEU A 256 -13.50 -8.00 3.75
C LEU A 256 -13.71 -7.29 5.08
N ALA A 257 -14.71 -7.74 5.83
CA ALA A 257 -15.06 -7.16 7.12
C ALA A 257 -15.11 -8.23 8.22
N TYR A 258 -14.51 -7.89 9.35
CA TYR A 258 -14.58 -8.62 10.60
C TYR A 258 -15.40 -7.79 11.58
N VAL A 259 -16.54 -8.32 11.99
CA VAL A 259 -17.47 -7.63 12.89
C VAL A 259 -17.62 -8.43 14.17
N SER A 260 -17.41 -7.79 15.31
CA SER A 260 -17.66 -8.38 16.64
C SER A 260 -18.72 -7.61 17.39
N ASN A 261 -19.38 -8.29 18.33
CA ASN A 261 -20.44 -7.75 19.18
C ASN A 261 -21.70 -7.35 18.37
N LEU A 262 -22.15 -8.21 17.44
CA LEU A 262 -23.30 -7.94 16.56
C LEU A 262 -24.64 -7.83 17.31
N THR A 263 -24.78 -8.57 18.41
CA THR A 263 -25.97 -8.58 19.28
C THR A 263 -25.88 -7.54 20.40
N GLY A 264 -24.74 -6.86 20.54
CA GLY A 264 -24.56 -5.77 21.48
C GLY A 264 -25.48 -4.57 21.21
N ALA A 265 -25.53 -3.66 22.18
CA ALA A 265 -26.22 -2.39 22.00
C ALA A 265 -25.63 -1.62 20.81
N ARG A 266 -26.49 -0.94 20.05
CA ARG A 266 -26.05 -0.11 18.93
C ARG A 266 -24.99 0.89 19.41
N GLY A 267 -23.84 0.94 18.76
CA GLY A 267 -22.70 1.74 19.20
C GLY A 267 -21.51 0.91 19.70
N THR A 268 -21.76 -0.31 20.16
CA THR A 268 -20.75 -1.18 20.80
C THR A 268 -20.11 -2.18 19.83
N GLU A 269 -20.57 -2.22 18.59
CA GLU A 269 -20.04 -3.11 17.57
C GLU A 269 -18.66 -2.61 17.11
N ARG A 270 -17.73 -3.55 16.92
CA ARG A 270 -16.40 -3.25 16.40
C ARG A 270 -16.26 -3.81 15.00
N ILE A 271 -15.89 -2.95 14.07
CA ILE A 271 -15.81 -3.25 12.64
C ILE A 271 -14.37 -3.04 12.20
N SER A 272 -13.75 -4.09 11.67
CA SER A 272 -12.43 -4.03 11.04
C SER A 272 -12.57 -4.40 9.57
N VAL A 273 -12.25 -3.44 8.69
CA VAL A 273 -12.37 -3.60 7.23
C VAL A 273 -11.00 -3.61 6.56
N CYS A 274 -10.88 -4.43 5.53
CA CYS A 274 -9.74 -4.49 4.62
C CYS A 274 -10.19 -4.89 3.22
N SER A 275 -9.27 -4.85 2.26
CA SER A 275 -9.49 -5.37 0.92
C SER A 275 -9.06 -6.83 0.82
N ALA A 276 -9.64 -7.56 -0.12
CA ALA A 276 -9.22 -8.92 -0.47
C ALA A 276 -9.46 -9.13 -1.97
N PHE A 277 -8.81 -10.11 -2.59
CA PHE A 277 -9.11 -10.46 -3.98
C PHE A 277 -9.19 -11.97 -4.16
N ALA A 278 -10.02 -12.40 -5.11
CA ALA A 278 -10.21 -13.81 -5.37
C ALA A 278 -9.12 -14.39 -6.26
N VAL A 279 -8.73 -15.64 -5.99
CA VAL A 279 -7.75 -16.41 -6.75
C VAL A 279 -8.37 -17.72 -7.22
N GLU A 280 -7.84 -18.27 -8.31
CA GLU A 280 -8.31 -19.55 -8.84
C GLU A 280 -7.99 -20.73 -7.91
N GLY A 281 -8.75 -21.82 -8.08
CA GLY A 281 -8.53 -23.08 -7.36
C GLY A 281 -9.61 -23.44 -6.35
N GLY A 282 -10.53 -22.52 -6.03
CA GLY A 282 -11.63 -22.76 -5.09
C GLY A 282 -12.47 -24.02 -5.37
N ASP A 283 -12.73 -24.31 -6.65
CA ASP A 283 -13.51 -25.48 -7.08
C ASP A 283 -12.72 -26.80 -7.02
N LYS A 284 -11.41 -26.73 -6.86
CA LYS A 284 -10.49 -27.89 -6.86
C LYS A 284 -10.07 -28.30 -5.44
N ILE A 285 -10.47 -27.55 -4.42
CA ILE A 285 -10.09 -27.80 -3.02
C ILE A 285 -10.61 -29.17 -2.57
N SER A 286 -9.75 -29.98 -1.98
CA SER A 286 -10.16 -31.25 -1.37
C SER A 286 -10.93 -30.99 -0.07
N ALA A 287 -11.78 -31.93 0.33
CA ALA A 287 -12.46 -31.88 1.63
C ALA A 287 -11.50 -31.97 2.84
N GLU A 288 -10.24 -32.33 2.62
CA GLU A 288 -9.19 -32.34 3.66
C GLU A 288 -8.63 -30.93 3.91
N ASP A 289 -8.56 -30.13 2.85
CA ASP A 289 -7.91 -28.81 2.87
C ASP A 289 -8.88 -27.72 3.31
N GLY A 290 -10.18 -27.90 3.05
CA GLY A 290 -11.23 -26.94 3.44
C GLY A 290 -12.63 -27.54 3.41
N ASP A 291 -13.65 -26.69 3.28
CA ASP A 291 -15.06 -27.11 3.23
C ASP A 291 -15.46 -27.68 1.84
N GLY A 292 -14.47 -27.95 0.98
CA GLY A 292 -14.60 -28.63 -0.31
C GLY A 292 -15.03 -27.79 -1.52
N LYS A 293 -15.70 -26.64 -1.34
CA LYS A 293 -16.10 -25.74 -2.45
C LYS A 293 -16.16 -24.28 -2.02
N GLY A 294 -16.00 -23.37 -2.98
CA GLY A 294 -16.17 -21.93 -2.78
C GLY A 294 -14.94 -21.14 -3.21
N ALA A 295 -15.12 -19.84 -3.47
CA ALA A 295 -14.04 -18.98 -3.94
C ALA A 295 -12.94 -18.85 -2.87
N LEU A 296 -11.69 -18.85 -3.31
CA LEU A 296 -10.54 -18.53 -2.47
C LEU A 296 -10.23 -17.05 -2.57
N ILE A 297 -10.00 -16.41 -1.43
CA ILE A 297 -9.58 -15.00 -1.39
C ILE A 297 -8.30 -14.83 -0.59
N VAL A 298 -7.46 -13.92 -1.04
CA VAL A 298 -6.22 -13.50 -0.38
C VAL A 298 -6.45 -12.16 0.30
N SER A 299 -5.96 -12.01 1.53
CA SER A 299 -5.95 -10.74 2.26
C SER A 299 -4.76 -10.68 3.23
N CYS A 300 -4.63 -9.57 3.96
CA CYS A 300 -3.58 -9.38 4.96
C CYS A 300 -3.96 -9.97 6.33
N ALA A 301 -2.98 -10.51 7.05
CA ALA A 301 -3.20 -11.14 8.35
C ALA A 301 -3.43 -10.13 9.48
N HIS A 302 -2.80 -8.95 9.44
CA HIS A 302 -2.87 -7.98 10.53
C HIS A 302 -4.28 -7.47 10.79
N THR A 303 -5.13 -7.32 9.77
CA THR A 303 -6.51 -6.86 9.99
C THR A 303 -7.33 -7.88 10.77
N LEU A 304 -7.19 -9.17 10.46
CA LEU A 304 -7.80 -10.24 11.25
C LEU A 304 -7.30 -10.22 12.70
N ARG A 305 -5.98 -10.09 12.91
CA ARG A 305 -5.40 -10.02 14.26
C ARG A 305 -5.87 -8.80 15.04
N ALA A 306 -5.95 -7.64 14.37
CA ALA A 306 -6.48 -6.42 14.96
C ALA A 306 -7.95 -6.59 15.36
N SER A 307 -8.74 -7.34 14.60
CA SER A 307 -10.15 -7.59 14.90
C SER A 307 -10.41 -8.48 16.13
N SER A 308 -9.36 -9.06 16.73
CA SER A 308 -9.48 -9.81 17.99
C SER A 308 -10.18 -8.94 19.02
N PRO A 309 -11.26 -9.41 19.67
CA PRO A 309 -11.95 -8.63 20.69
C PRO A 309 -10.90 -8.15 21.71
N SER A 310 -10.82 -6.83 21.90
CA SER A 310 -9.97 -6.25 22.93
C SER A 310 -10.30 -6.99 24.21
N LYS A 311 -9.28 -7.54 24.89
CA LYS A 311 -9.43 -8.17 26.19
C LYS A 311 -9.81 -7.07 27.18
N ALA A 312 -11.06 -6.64 27.13
CA ALA A 312 -11.55 -5.48 27.85
C ALA A 312 -11.43 -5.79 29.33
N ALA A 313 -10.43 -5.18 29.96
CA ALA A 313 -10.32 -4.87 31.38
C ALA A 313 -10.92 -5.93 32.34
N SER A 314 -10.60 -7.20 32.13
CA SER A 314 -10.94 -8.28 33.07
C SER A 314 -10.20 -8.16 34.41
N ASP A 315 -9.34 -7.14 34.57
CA ASP A 315 -8.67 -6.77 35.81
C ASP A 315 -9.38 -5.60 36.53
N ALA A 316 -10.57 -5.17 36.08
CA ALA A 316 -11.48 -4.40 36.93
C ALA A 316 -12.13 -5.36 37.94
N GLU A 317 -11.34 -5.70 38.95
CA GLU A 317 -11.71 -6.50 40.12
C GLU A 317 -13.07 -6.10 40.70
N SER A 318 -13.87 -7.10 41.02
CA SER A 318 -14.89 -7.04 42.07
C SER A 318 -16.07 -6.08 41.87
N SER A 319 -17.01 -6.42 41.00
CA SER A 319 -18.41 -6.23 41.40
C SER A 319 -19.30 -7.32 40.81
N THR A 320 -20.10 -7.84 41.72
CA THR A 320 -20.94 -9.02 41.67
C THR A 320 -22.00 -8.96 40.57
N ALA A 321 -22.12 -10.09 39.85
CA ALA A 321 -23.36 -10.66 39.33
C ALA A 321 -24.26 -9.74 38.48
N ASP A 322 -23.98 -9.67 37.19
CA ASP A 322 -24.95 -9.83 36.07
C ASP A 322 -24.31 -9.39 34.74
N ALA A 323 -23.05 -9.78 34.51
CA ALA A 323 -22.41 -9.57 33.22
C ALA A 323 -22.99 -10.57 32.23
N SER A 324 -23.91 -10.09 31.39
CA SER A 324 -24.36 -10.76 30.17
C SER A 324 -23.15 -11.24 29.39
N THR A 325 -22.88 -12.54 29.45
CA THR A 325 -21.79 -13.19 28.75
C THR A 325 -22.00 -13.01 27.25
N SER A 326 -21.33 -12.02 26.67
CA SER A 326 -21.26 -11.85 25.22
C SER A 326 -20.69 -13.14 24.65
N SER A 327 -21.55 -13.98 24.08
CA SER A 327 -21.13 -15.30 23.62
C SER A 327 -20.08 -15.13 22.52
N PRO A 328 -19.00 -15.93 22.48
CA PRO A 328 -17.99 -15.86 21.41
C PRO A 328 -18.57 -16.12 20.00
N ALA A 329 -19.83 -16.56 19.94
CA ALA A 329 -20.61 -16.67 18.70
C ALA A 329 -21.01 -15.30 18.11
N ASP A 330 -20.87 -14.20 18.86
CA ASP A 330 -21.30 -12.87 18.43
C ASP A 330 -20.27 -12.13 17.56
N SER A 331 -19.58 -12.86 16.71
CA SER A 331 -18.65 -12.30 15.74
C SER A 331 -18.77 -13.02 14.40
N ILE A 332 -18.57 -12.28 13.32
CA ILE A 332 -18.73 -12.80 11.97
C ILE A 332 -17.69 -12.18 11.04
N ALA A 333 -17.21 -12.99 10.10
CA ALA A 333 -16.41 -12.53 8.97
C ALA A 333 -17.24 -12.60 7.68
N VAL A 334 -17.25 -11.50 6.94
CA VAL A 334 -18.06 -11.34 5.72
C VAL A 334 -17.23 -10.71 4.61
N ALA A 335 -17.42 -11.18 3.38
CA ALA A 335 -16.84 -10.59 2.19
C ALA A 335 -17.95 -10.01 1.30
N ILE A 336 -17.78 -8.79 0.81
CA ILE A 336 -18.76 -8.09 0.00
C ILE A 336 -18.10 -7.72 -1.33
N THR A 337 -18.68 -8.18 -2.43
CA THR A 337 -18.26 -7.79 -3.78
C THR A 337 -18.78 -6.39 -4.10
N ARG A 338 -18.18 -5.74 -5.10
CA ARG A 338 -18.64 -4.41 -5.55
C ARG A 338 -20.08 -4.41 -6.08
N THR A 339 -20.49 -5.50 -6.73
CA THR A 339 -21.88 -5.70 -7.18
C THR A 339 -22.88 -5.85 -6.01
N GLY A 340 -22.38 -5.96 -4.78
CA GLY A 340 -23.16 -6.07 -3.57
C GLY A 340 -23.54 -7.50 -3.19
N ALA A 341 -22.95 -8.51 -3.82
CA ALA A 341 -23.10 -9.88 -3.36
C ALA A 341 -22.31 -10.08 -2.06
N ILE A 342 -23.00 -10.58 -1.03
CA ILE A 342 -22.47 -10.78 0.33
C ILE A 342 -22.16 -12.27 0.51
N TYR A 343 -20.90 -12.61 0.76
CA TYR A 343 -20.42 -13.96 0.95
C TYR A 343 -20.01 -14.22 2.41
N PRO A 344 -20.45 -15.32 3.03
CA PRO A 344 -19.88 -15.74 4.30
C PRO A 344 -18.44 -16.18 4.13
N VAL A 345 -17.54 -15.68 4.98
CA VAL A 345 -16.19 -16.25 5.09
C VAL A 345 -16.31 -17.54 5.90
N ARG A 346 -15.96 -18.68 5.30
CA ARG A 346 -16.21 -20.01 5.85
C ARG A 346 -15.11 -20.51 6.75
N ASN A 347 -13.88 -20.32 6.28
CA ASN A 347 -12.72 -20.93 6.88
C ASN A 347 -11.47 -20.13 6.52
N LEU A 348 -10.47 -20.23 7.38
CA LEU A 348 -9.09 -19.84 7.06
C LEU A 348 -8.33 -21.10 6.69
N ILE A 349 -7.89 -21.16 5.44
CA ILE A 349 -7.28 -22.34 4.84
C ILE A 349 -5.81 -22.40 5.19
N SER A 350 -5.12 -21.27 5.06
CA SER A 350 -3.70 -21.15 5.38
C SER A 350 -3.34 -19.72 5.76
N SER A 351 -2.24 -19.58 6.50
CA SER A 351 -1.69 -18.31 6.93
C SER A 351 -0.17 -18.30 6.77
N LEU A 352 0.37 -17.17 6.32
CA LEU A 352 1.80 -16.89 6.29
C LEU A 352 2.06 -15.72 7.21
N ALA A 353 2.17 -16.01 8.51
CA ALA A 353 2.28 -14.98 9.54
C ALA A 353 3.50 -14.06 9.36
N ALA A 354 4.63 -14.60 8.87
CA ALA A 354 5.85 -13.84 8.59
C ALA A 354 5.67 -12.84 7.44
N SER A 355 4.89 -13.22 6.42
CA SER A 355 4.59 -12.37 5.27
C SER A 355 3.32 -11.54 5.45
N ASP A 356 2.59 -11.72 6.55
CA ASP A 356 1.35 -11.02 6.86
C ASP A 356 0.23 -11.23 5.81
N VAL A 357 0.15 -12.44 5.24
CA VAL A 357 -0.88 -12.83 4.26
C VAL A 357 -1.68 -14.03 4.77
N ILE A 358 -2.98 -14.06 4.46
CA ILE A 358 -3.88 -15.19 4.74
C ILE A 358 -4.66 -15.59 3.50
N LEU A 359 -5.02 -16.87 3.45
CA LEU A 359 -5.90 -17.44 2.44
C LEU A 359 -7.20 -17.91 3.10
N LEU A 360 -8.32 -17.32 2.65
CA LEU A 360 -9.65 -17.59 3.18
C LEU A 360 -10.52 -18.27 2.11
N GLN A 361 -11.47 -19.07 2.57
CA GLN A 361 -12.50 -19.69 1.73
C GLN A 361 -13.84 -19.00 1.94
N LEU A 362 -14.52 -18.64 0.86
CA LEU A 362 -15.88 -18.09 0.87
C LEU A 362 -16.92 -19.19 0.71
N GLY A 363 -18.15 -18.93 1.15
CA GLY A 363 -19.30 -19.76 0.81
C GLY A 363 -19.58 -19.77 -0.70
N THR A 364 -20.18 -20.85 -1.20
CA THR A 364 -20.52 -20.98 -2.63
C THR A 364 -21.69 -20.10 -3.05
N THR A 365 -22.59 -19.79 -2.11
CA THR A 365 -23.82 -19.06 -2.37
C THR A 365 -23.77 -17.71 -1.67
N PRO A 366 -23.87 -16.59 -2.39
CA PRO A 366 -24.01 -15.29 -1.76
C PRO A 366 -25.40 -15.13 -1.14
N LEU A 367 -25.48 -14.37 -0.06
CA LEU A 367 -26.74 -13.86 0.45
C LEU A 367 -27.31 -12.88 -0.58
N SER A 368 -28.29 -13.37 -1.35
CA SER A 368 -28.91 -12.59 -2.42
C SER A 368 -29.99 -11.66 -1.86
N LEU A 369 -29.95 -10.41 -2.27
CA LEU A 369 -30.95 -9.40 -1.95
C LEU A 369 -32.26 -9.76 -2.66
N LYS A 370 -33.37 -9.87 -1.92
CA LYS A 370 -34.69 -10.15 -2.50
C LYS A 370 -35.02 -9.10 -3.56
N GLY A 371 -35.08 -9.50 -4.83
CA GLY A 371 -35.46 -8.63 -5.96
C GLY A 371 -34.52 -8.69 -7.15
N SER A 372 -33.25 -9.09 -6.96
CA SER A 372 -32.38 -9.38 -8.10
C SER A 372 -32.63 -10.81 -8.57
N SER A 373 -33.42 -10.97 -9.64
CA SER A 373 -33.65 -12.27 -10.29
C SER A 373 -32.39 -12.81 -11.01
N ALA A 374 -31.26 -12.11 -10.93
CA ALA A 374 -30.03 -12.52 -11.58
C ALA A 374 -29.46 -13.76 -10.88
N THR A 375 -29.10 -14.77 -11.67
CA THR A 375 -28.36 -15.93 -11.19
C THR A 375 -27.05 -15.44 -10.55
N PRO A 376 -26.69 -15.93 -9.34
CA PRO A 376 -25.48 -15.50 -8.67
C PRO A 376 -24.28 -15.82 -9.57
N GLN A 377 -23.53 -14.78 -9.95
CA GLN A 377 -22.30 -14.97 -10.70
C GLN A 377 -21.19 -15.44 -9.75
N PRO A 378 -20.31 -16.35 -10.20
CA PRO A 378 -19.13 -16.71 -9.42
C PRO A 378 -18.25 -15.47 -9.24
N VAL A 379 -17.57 -15.39 -8.10
CA VAL A 379 -16.63 -14.29 -7.83
C VAL A 379 -15.51 -14.32 -8.86
N ARG A 380 -15.29 -13.21 -9.58
CA ARG A 380 -14.20 -13.09 -10.53
C ARG A 380 -12.84 -13.28 -9.83
N THR A 381 -12.08 -14.26 -10.28
CA THR A 381 -10.70 -14.49 -9.84
C THR A 381 -9.73 -13.59 -10.58
N LEU A 382 -8.59 -13.25 -9.98
CA LEU A 382 -7.55 -12.42 -10.60
C LEU A 382 -6.34 -13.24 -11.02
N PRO A 383 -5.68 -12.88 -12.13
CA PRO A 383 -4.46 -13.53 -12.59
C PRO A 383 -3.31 -13.15 -11.68
N VAL A 384 -2.56 -14.13 -11.18
CA VAL A 384 -1.43 -13.90 -10.28
C VAL A 384 -0.13 -14.25 -10.99
N SER A 385 0.80 -13.32 -11.02
CA SER A 385 2.16 -13.54 -11.50
C SER A 385 3.06 -13.92 -10.33
N PRO A 386 3.74 -15.07 -10.37
CA PRO A 386 4.79 -15.37 -9.39
C PRO A 386 6.11 -14.70 -9.74
N TYR A 387 6.24 -14.09 -10.93
CA TYR A 387 7.43 -13.33 -11.25
C TYR A 387 7.29 -11.91 -10.69
N PRO A 388 8.27 -11.45 -9.90
CA PRO A 388 8.28 -10.09 -9.41
C PRO A 388 8.38 -9.11 -10.59
N ALA A 389 7.62 -8.02 -10.53
CA ALA A 389 7.72 -6.94 -11.48
C ALA A 389 9.13 -6.30 -11.43
N HIS A 390 9.60 -5.75 -12.53
CA HIS A 390 10.90 -5.08 -12.54
C HIS A 390 10.86 -3.80 -11.71
N VAL A 391 11.95 -3.48 -11.01
CA VAL A 391 12.08 -2.19 -10.33
C VAL A 391 11.87 -1.05 -11.35
N ASN A 392 11.13 -0.01 -10.94
CA ASN A 392 10.60 1.08 -11.76
C ASN A 392 9.38 0.78 -12.64
N SER A 393 8.85 -0.45 -12.63
CA SER A 393 7.59 -0.75 -13.31
C SER A 393 6.45 0.12 -12.76
N GLU A 394 5.53 0.48 -13.64
CA GLU A 394 4.29 1.15 -13.25
C GLU A 394 3.33 0.11 -12.67
N LEU A 395 2.78 0.43 -11.51
CA LEU A 395 1.87 -0.42 -10.76
C LEU A 395 0.51 0.28 -10.63
N SER A 396 -0.55 -0.51 -10.63
CA SER A 396 -1.89 -0.10 -10.24
C SER A 396 -2.21 -0.72 -8.88
N VAL A 397 -2.36 0.12 -7.86
CA VAL A 397 -2.56 -0.31 -6.48
C VAL A 397 -4.03 -0.11 -6.12
N SER A 398 -4.67 -1.17 -5.65
CA SER A 398 -6.03 -1.15 -5.13
C SER A 398 -6.17 -0.15 -3.98
N SER A 399 -7.05 0.84 -4.12
CA SER A 399 -7.35 1.87 -3.12
C SER A 399 -8.69 1.61 -2.43
N PHE A 400 -8.73 1.77 -1.11
CA PHE A 400 -9.96 1.63 -0.31
C PHE A 400 -10.99 2.73 -0.56
N TRP A 401 -10.59 3.87 -1.11
CA TRP A 401 -11.51 4.98 -1.40
C TRP A 401 -12.67 4.61 -2.33
N GLY A 402 -12.52 3.57 -3.16
CA GLY A 402 -13.64 3.04 -3.94
C GLY A 402 -14.79 2.48 -3.10
N TRP A 403 -14.61 2.29 -1.79
CA TRP A 403 -15.62 1.81 -0.85
C TRP A 403 -16.20 2.91 0.05
N GLU A 404 -15.45 3.96 0.37
CA GLU A 404 -15.78 4.96 1.41
C GLU A 404 -16.59 6.18 0.91
N ASP A 405 -17.04 6.24 -0.34
CA ASP A 405 -17.80 7.41 -0.80
C ASP A 405 -19.24 7.43 -0.24
N ASP A 406 -19.42 8.13 0.88
CA ASP A 406 -20.66 8.34 1.64
C ASP A 406 -21.83 8.85 0.78
N SER A 407 -21.59 9.39 -0.42
CA SER A 407 -22.65 10.02 -1.22
C SER A 407 -23.26 9.12 -2.26
N GLY A 408 -22.46 8.16 -2.76
CA GLY A 408 -22.72 7.40 -3.98
C GLY A 408 -22.10 6.00 -3.95
N ALA A 409 -21.70 5.50 -2.78
CA ALA A 409 -20.97 4.25 -2.66
C ALA A 409 -21.59 3.12 -3.49
N ILE A 410 -20.70 2.40 -4.20
CA ILE A 410 -21.05 1.36 -5.16
C ILE A 410 -21.81 0.20 -4.49
N LEU A 411 -21.55 -0.01 -3.19
CA LEU A 411 -22.28 -0.97 -2.39
C LEU A 411 -23.75 -0.55 -2.22
N PRO A 412 -24.73 -1.41 -2.53
CA PRO A 412 -26.13 -1.15 -2.21
C PRO A 412 -26.33 -0.75 -0.74
N ALA A 413 -27.22 0.21 -0.49
CA ALA A 413 -27.59 0.59 0.86
C ALA A 413 -28.40 -0.55 1.51
N TYR A 414 -27.71 -1.41 2.26
CA TYR A 414 -28.35 -2.51 2.98
C TYR A 414 -29.04 -1.98 4.23
N THR A 415 -30.27 -2.42 4.44
CA THR A 415 -30.99 -2.23 5.70
C THR A 415 -31.42 -3.59 6.20
N TYR A 416 -31.05 -3.93 7.43
CA TYR A 416 -31.47 -5.17 8.05
C TYR A 416 -32.63 -4.90 9.01
N ASP A 417 -33.78 -5.50 8.74
CA ASP A 417 -34.93 -5.50 9.64
C ASP A 417 -34.82 -6.70 10.59
N SER A 418 -34.59 -6.41 11.88
CA SER A 418 -34.46 -7.44 12.91
C SER A 418 -35.76 -8.18 13.19
N GLU A 419 -36.91 -7.54 13.04
CA GLU A 419 -38.22 -8.16 13.32
C GLU A 419 -38.59 -9.16 12.23
N GLN A 420 -38.35 -8.79 10.97
CA GLN A 420 -38.62 -9.65 9.82
C GLN A 420 -37.47 -10.61 9.47
N GLN A 421 -36.31 -10.42 10.11
CA GLN A 421 -35.05 -11.10 9.78
C GLN A 421 -34.73 -11.02 8.28
N ASN A 422 -34.93 -9.85 7.70
CA ASN A 422 -34.88 -9.66 6.27
C ASN A 422 -33.87 -8.59 5.89
N LEU A 423 -33.05 -8.89 4.88
CA LEU A 423 -32.17 -7.92 4.26
C LEU A 423 -32.92 -7.18 3.16
N GLY A 424 -33.20 -5.91 3.41
CA GLY A 424 -33.71 -4.98 2.42
C GLY A 424 -32.56 -4.26 1.72
N VAL A 425 -32.77 -3.93 0.45
CA VAL A 425 -32.02 -2.85 -0.21
C VAL A 425 -32.86 -1.62 -0.05
N ALA A 426 -32.38 -0.64 0.70
CA ALA A 426 -32.98 0.68 0.65
C ALA A 426 -32.87 1.16 -0.79
N THR A 427 -34.02 1.43 -1.43
CA THR A 427 -34.01 2.15 -2.70
C THR A 427 -33.23 3.42 -2.44
N THR A 428 -32.08 3.57 -3.11
CA THR A 428 -31.18 4.70 -2.94
C THR A 428 -31.85 5.95 -3.50
N SER A 429 -32.86 6.46 -2.80
CA SER A 429 -33.22 7.86 -2.93
C SER A 429 -31.98 8.62 -2.49
N SER A 430 -31.50 9.52 -3.35
CA SER A 430 -30.41 10.43 -3.03
C SER A 430 -30.62 10.98 -1.61
N PRO A 431 -29.57 11.09 -0.77
CA PRO A 431 -29.69 11.58 0.59
C PRO A 431 -30.54 12.84 0.61
N GLN A 432 -31.45 12.97 1.59
CA GLN A 432 -32.42 14.06 1.60
C GLN A 432 -31.70 15.42 1.49
N GLY A 433 -31.99 16.18 0.43
CA GLY A 433 -31.33 17.47 0.15
C GLY A 433 -30.12 17.40 -0.78
N ARG A 434 -29.76 16.23 -1.32
CA ARG A 434 -28.75 16.09 -2.38
C ARG A 434 -29.38 15.79 -3.74
N GLU A 435 -28.88 16.45 -4.77
CA GLU A 435 -29.30 16.24 -6.15
C GLU A 435 -28.82 14.87 -6.66
N LYS A 436 -29.69 14.17 -7.39
CA LYS A 436 -29.41 12.83 -7.92
C LYS A 436 -28.21 12.80 -8.86
N GLU A 437 -28.02 13.84 -9.65
CA GLU A 437 -26.91 13.95 -10.60
C GLU A 437 -25.57 14.05 -9.89
N ARG A 438 -25.51 14.80 -8.78
CA ARG A 438 -24.32 14.91 -7.94
C ARG A 438 -23.93 13.57 -7.33
N VAL A 439 -24.91 12.85 -6.79
CA VAL A 439 -24.70 11.49 -6.24
C VAL A 439 -24.19 10.51 -7.31
N ALA A 440 -24.73 10.59 -8.52
CA ALA A 440 -24.27 9.76 -9.64
C ALA A 440 -22.82 10.09 -10.03
N LEU A 441 -22.46 11.38 -10.08
CA LEU A 441 -21.10 11.81 -10.37
C LEU A 441 -20.11 11.37 -9.28
N GLU A 442 -20.48 11.49 -8.00
CA GLU A 442 -19.68 11.02 -6.86
C GLU A 442 -19.49 9.48 -6.93
N ARG A 443 -20.53 8.71 -7.29
CA ARG A 443 -20.40 7.25 -7.53
C ARG A 443 -19.39 6.93 -8.63
N ASP A 444 -19.47 7.64 -9.75
CA ASP A 444 -18.56 7.42 -10.87
C ASP A 444 -17.13 7.81 -10.50
N ASP A 445 -16.95 8.88 -9.71
CA ASP A 445 -15.67 9.28 -9.15
C ASP A 445 -15.08 8.23 -8.20
N ALA A 446 -15.91 7.55 -7.39
CA ALA A 446 -15.47 6.43 -6.56
C ALA A 446 -14.98 5.25 -7.42
N GLY A 447 -15.69 4.94 -8.50
CA GLY A 447 -15.28 3.92 -9.49
C GLY A 447 -13.97 4.28 -10.19
N ARG A 448 -13.77 5.56 -10.52
CA ARG A 448 -12.53 6.10 -11.10
C ARG A 448 -11.38 6.15 -10.10
N SER A 449 -11.68 6.32 -8.81
CA SER A 449 -10.71 6.44 -7.71
C SER A 449 -10.26 5.10 -7.12
N ARG A 450 -10.71 4.01 -7.74
CA ARG A 450 -10.48 2.64 -7.29
C ARG A 450 -9.01 2.23 -7.32
N TRP A 451 -8.26 2.72 -8.30
CA TRP A 451 -6.88 2.37 -8.54
C TRP A 451 -5.98 3.60 -8.45
N GLY A 452 -4.86 3.46 -7.76
CA GLY A 452 -3.79 4.47 -7.77
C GLY A 452 -2.56 3.97 -8.52
N ARG A 453 -2.11 4.73 -9.51
CA ARG A 453 -0.85 4.53 -10.22
C ARG A 453 0.33 4.83 -9.32
N ALA A 454 1.20 3.85 -9.16
CA ALA A 454 2.42 3.93 -8.40
C ALA A 454 3.60 3.42 -9.23
N ARG A 455 4.81 3.66 -8.75
CA ARG A 455 6.04 3.09 -9.30
C ARG A 455 6.68 2.19 -8.27
N LEU A 456 7.06 0.99 -8.70
CA LEU A 456 7.87 0.07 -7.91
C LEU A 456 9.24 0.68 -7.64
N VAL A 457 9.61 0.83 -6.38
CA VAL A 457 10.87 1.47 -5.95
C VAL A 457 11.95 0.44 -5.67
N GLU A 458 11.67 -0.57 -4.86
CA GLU A 458 12.64 -1.61 -4.48
C GLU A 458 11.93 -2.84 -3.91
N TYR A 459 12.66 -3.95 -3.87
CA TYR A 459 12.31 -5.10 -3.06
C TYR A 459 13.21 -5.17 -1.83
N LYS A 460 12.72 -5.80 -0.77
CA LYS A 460 13.52 -6.12 0.42
C LYS A 460 13.43 -7.58 0.77
N ASP A 461 14.54 -8.10 1.27
CA ASP A 461 14.63 -9.43 1.84
C ASP A 461 14.00 -9.48 3.25
N PRO A 462 13.89 -10.66 3.89
CA PRO A 462 13.38 -10.78 5.26
C PRO A 462 14.21 -9.99 6.31
N CYS A 463 15.46 -9.64 6.00
CA CYS A 463 16.34 -8.83 6.85
C CYS A 463 16.16 -7.32 6.61
N GLY A 464 15.33 -6.90 5.65
CA GLY A 464 15.11 -5.52 5.27
C GLY A 464 16.20 -4.92 4.37
N ALA A 465 17.14 -5.73 3.89
CA ALA A 465 18.13 -5.32 2.90
C ALA A 465 17.51 -5.27 1.49
N SER A 466 18.06 -4.42 0.63
CA SER A 466 17.59 -4.34 -0.76
C SER A 466 17.83 -5.68 -1.46
N ALA A 467 16.76 -6.25 -2.02
CA ALA A 467 16.82 -7.46 -2.83
C ALA A 467 16.69 -7.10 -4.32
N MET A 468 17.34 -7.87 -5.18
CA MET A 468 17.22 -7.71 -6.63
C MET A 468 16.33 -8.79 -7.22
N VAL A 469 15.57 -8.45 -8.27
CA VAL A 469 14.82 -9.47 -9.01
C VAL A 469 15.78 -10.33 -9.84
N GLY A 470 15.60 -11.64 -9.82
CA GLY A 470 16.43 -12.58 -10.58
C GLY A 470 17.76 -12.97 -9.91
N THR A 471 18.14 -12.33 -8.80
CA THR A 471 19.06 -12.92 -7.84
C THR A 471 18.22 -13.83 -6.94
N TYR A 472 18.70 -15.01 -6.56
CA TYR A 472 17.96 -16.03 -5.77
C TYR A 472 17.58 -15.57 -4.34
N ASP A 473 17.49 -14.26 -4.12
CA ASP A 473 17.10 -13.63 -2.88
C ASP A 473 15.61 -13.81 -2.66
N GLU A 474 15.23 -14.08 -1.41
CA GLU A 474 13.82 -14.15 -1.02
C GLU A 474 13.23 -12.73 -0.99
N LEU A 475 12.09 -12.51 -1.64
CA LEU A 475 11.43 -11.20 -1.65
C LEU A 475 10.36 -11.18 -0.56
N ALA A 476 10.69 -10.57 0.58
CA ALA A 476 9.75 -10.44 1.69
C ALA A 476 8.82 -9.24 1.53
N GLN A 477 9.33 -8.16 0.94
CA GLN A 477 8.64 -6.88 0.88
C GLN A 477 8.87 -6.19 -0.47
N LEU A 478 7.83 -5.51 -0.95
CA LEU A 478 7.82 -4.65 -2.14
C LEU A 478 7.43 -3.22 -1.71
N ASP A 479 8.26 -2.26 -2.07
CA ASP A 479 8.04 -0.83 -1.82
C ASP A 479 7.62 -0.11 -3.09
N TYR A 480 6.62 0.75 -3.02
CA TYR A 480 6.19 1.56 -4.15
C TYR A 480 5.91 3.00 -3.75
N LYS A 481 5.92 3.89 -4.74
CA LYS A 481 5.65 5.32 -4.56
C LYS A 481 4.55 5.78 -5.49
N LEU A 482 3.56 6.49 -4.96
CA LEU A 482 2.48 7.08 -5.75
C LEU A 482 3.05 7.99 -6.86
N LEU A 483 2.62 7.78 -8.09
CA LEU A 483 2.95 8.64 -9.23
C LEU A 483 1.98 9.83 -9.25
N VAL A 484 2.24 10.82 -8.41
CA VAL A 484 1.37 12.00 -8.24
C VAL A 484 1.09 12.72 -9.57
N SER A 485 2.03 12.66 -10.52
CA SER A 485 1.90 13.27 -11.85
C SER A 485 1.13 12.41 -12.87
N SER A 486 0.72 11.19 -12.52
CA SER A 486 0.01 10.31 -13.47
C SER A 486 -1.40 10.84 -13.69
N PRO A 487 -1.81 11.11 -14.95
CA PRO A 487 -3.16 11.59 -15.24
C PRO A 487 -4.23 10.53 -14.93
N ALA A 488 -3.86 9.25 -14.89
CA ALA A 488 -4.77 8.18 -14.54
C ALA A 488 -5.18 8.18 -13.05
N ASN A 489 -4.44 8.88 -12.20
CA ASN A 489 -4.79 9.01 -10.79
C ASN A 489 -5.98 9.95 -10.61
N PRO A 490 -6.96 9.62 -9.75
CA PRO A 490 -8.06 10.53 -9.41
C PRO A 490 -7.53 11.84 -8.81
N PRO A 491 -8.27 12.96 -8.93
CA PRO A 491 -7.87 14.25 -8.37
C PRO A 491 -7.50 14.19 -6.89
N ALA A 492 -8.17 13.34 -6.11
CA ALA A 492 -7.87 13.12 -4.69
C ALA A 492 -6.43 12.60 -4.43
N LEU A 493 -5.83 11.85 -5.37
CA LEU A 493 -4.46 11.33 -5.28
C LEU A 493 -3.42 12.28 -5.90
N GLN A 494 -3.82 13.19 -6.79
CA GLN A 494 -2.91 14.15 -7.43
C GLN A 494 -2.50 15.28 -6.47
N GLY A 495 -3.23 15.49 -5.38
CA GLY A 495 -3.00 16.57 -4.42
C GLY A 495 -3.03 17.96 -5.07
N ASP A 496 -2.39 18.96 -4.45
CA ASP A 496 -2.30 20.33 -4.99
C ASP A 496 -1.48 20.42 -6.30
N TYR A 497 -0.89 19.32 -6.78
CA TYR A 497 -0.09 19.30 -7.99
C TYR A 497 -0.94 19.54 -9.25
N ALA A 498 -2.16 18.99 -9.27
CA ALA A 498 -3.12 19.20 -10.36
C ALA A 498 -3.49 20.68 -10.51
N LEU A 499 -3.77 21.36 -9.39
CA LEU A 499 -4.19 22.76 -9.36
C LEU A 499 -3.10 23.71 -9.88
N ARG A 500 -1.82 23.37 -9.67
CA ARG A 500 -0.69 24.18 -10.16
C ARG A 500 -0.43 24.05 -11.66
N LEU A 501 -0.64 22.87 -12.24
CA LEU A 501 -0.47 22.70 -13.70
C LEU A 501 -1.59 23.41 -14.48
N SER A 502 -2.80 23.47 -13.92
CA SER A 502 -3.89 24.26 -14.50
C SER A 502 -3.69 25.77 -14.36
N SER A 503 -3.01 26.25 -13.32
CA SER A 503 -2.81 27.69 -13.09
C SER A 503 -1.73 28.30 -14.00
N THR A 504 -0.72 27.54 -14.42
CA THR A 504 0.37 28.05 -15.26
C THR A 504 0.05 28.12 -16.76
N LEU A 505 -1.04 27.49 -17.21
CA LEU A 505 -1.45 27.51 -18.62
C LEU A 505 -2.44 28.64 -18.98
N SER A 506 -2.98 29.35 -17.99
CA SER A 506 -3.96 30.44 -18.25
C SER A 506 -3.34 31.85 -18.25
N GLU A 507 -2.07 32.00 -17.86
CA GLU A 507 -1.44 33.32 -17.71
C GLU A 507 -0.76 33.83 -18.99
N SER A 508 -0.60 32.99 -20.02
CA SER A 508 0.05 33.36 -21.30
C SER A 508 -0.89 33.96 -22.36
N THR A 509 -2.20 34.10 -22.07
CA THR A 509 -3.17 34.69 -23.02
C THR A 509 -3.92 35.90 -22.44
N ARG A 510 -3.29 36.66 -21.53
CA ARG A 510 -3.76 38.03 -21.26
C ARG A 510 -3.10 38.99 -22.27
N PRO A 511 -3.85 39.57 -23.21
CA PRO A 511 -3.30 40.61 -24.07
C PRO A 511 -2.88 41.79 -23.20
N ALA A 512 -1.65 42.26 -23.42
CA ALA A 512 -1.15 43.50 -22.86
C ALA A 512 -1.98 44.68 -23.40
N ALA A 513 -3.07 45.03 -22.71
CA ALA A 513 -3.82 46.24 -22.97
C ALA A 513 -3.30 47.37 -22.08
N ALA A 514 -2.94 48.46 -22.76
CA ALA A 514 -2.34 49.66 -22.23
C ALA A 514 -3.28 50.50 -21.34
N PHE A 515 -2.65 51.27 -20.44
CA PHE A 515 -2.98 52.62 -19.97
C PHE A 515 -4.46 53.07 -19.85
N GLY A 516 -4.83 53.51 -18.64
CA GLY A 516 -6.01 54.36 -18.45
C GLY A 516 -6.27 54.69 -16.98
N SER A 517 -5.73 55.81 -16.52
CA SER A 517 -6.10 56.47 -15.26
C SER A 517 -7.55 56.93 -15.27
N THR A 518 -8.34 56.57 -14.26
CA THR A 518 -9.34 57.50 -13.69
C THR A 518 -9.76 57.04 -12.30
N ALA A 519 -9.60 57.96 -11.34
CA ALA A 519 -10.08 57.85 -9.99
C ALA A 519 -11.62 57.75 -9.97
N SER A 520 -12.15 56.76 -9.24
CA SER A 520 -13.47 56.88 -8.63
C SER A 520 -13.51 56.09 -7.33
N SER A 521 -14.09 56.77 -6.36
CA SER A 521 -14.16 56.50 -4.93
C SER A 521 -15.18 55.43 -4.56
N GLY A 522 -14.84 54.64 -3.55
CA GLY A 522 -15.82 54.10 -2.60
C GLY A 522 -16.11 52.60 -2.72
N SER A 523 -15.23 51.76 -2.19
CA SER A 523 -15.66 50.49 -1.59
C SER A 523 -14.65 50.03 -0.54
N THR A 524 -15.15 49.85 0.67
CA THR A 524 -14.51 49.25 1.86
C THR A 524 -13.58 48.08 1.53
N SER A 525 -12.28 48.34 1.62
CA SER A 525 -11.21 47.34 1.53
C SER A 525 -11.16 46.54 2.84
N ASN A 526 -11.73 45.34 2.84
CA ASN A 526 -11.32 44.33 3.79
C ASN A 526 -9.88 43.90 3.41
N PRO A 527 -8.89 43.99 4.31
CA PRO A 527 -7.59 43.40 4.06
C PRO A 527 -7.77 41.88 4.05
N GLU A 528 -7.96 41.33 2.86
CA GLU A 528 -7.93 39.90 2.61
C GLU A 528 -6.51 39.43 2.92
N VAL A 529 -6.32 39.00 4.17
CA VAL A 529 -5.09 38.37 4.64
C VAL A 529 -4.83 37.23 3.67
N MET A 530 -3.80 37.36 2.83
CA MET A 530 -3.19 36.26 2.09
C MET A 530 -2.70 35.25 3.12
N GLN A 531 -3.60 34.41 3.64
CA GLN A 531 -3.24 33.23 4.37
C GLN A 531 -2.41 32.43 3.39
N SER A 532 -1.12 32.35 3.67
CA SER A 532 -0.20 31.45 3.02
C SER A 532 -0.88 30.09 3.01
N GLN A 533 -1.32 29.65 1.83
CA GLN A 533 -1.90 28.33 1.63
C GLN A 533 -0.82 27.33 2.02
N THR A 534 -0.84 26.94 3.29
CA THR A 534 0.03 25.94 3.86
C THR A 534 -0.30 24.66 3.11
N ARG A 535 0.69 24.19 2.33
CA ARG A 535 0.58 23.04 1.45
C ARG A 535 -0.10 21.91 2.21
N LYS A 536 -1.26 21.45 1.74
CA LYS A 536 -1.88 20.28 2.36
C LYS A 536 -0.92 19.10 2.14
N PRO A 537 -0.53 18.38 3.20
CA PRO A 537 0.36 17.24 3.05
C PRO A 537 -0.32 16.21 2.13
N LEU A 538 0.44 15.65 1.18
CA LEU A 538 -0.05 14.59 0.28
C LEU A 538 -0.72 13.49 1.11
N PRO A 539 -1.91 13.00 0.77
CA PRO A 539 -2.58 11.95 1.54
C PRO A 539 -1.70 10.69 1.65
N ASN A 540 -1.88 9.92 2.72
CA ASN A 540 -1.22 8.63 2.85
C ASN A 540 -1.73 7.71 1.74
N PHE A 541 -0.80 7.13 0.97
CA PHE A 541 -1.11 6.18 -0.08
C PHE A 541 -0.37 4.86 0.14
N PRO A 542 -1.07 3.72 0.13
CA PRO A 542 -2.51 3.59 -0.01
C PRO A 542 -3.26 4.07 1.25
N PRO A 543 -4.54 4.48 1.12
CA PRO A 543 -5.33 4.90 2.28
C PRO A 543 -5.63 3.73 3.23
N PRO A 544 -5.95 4.00 4.52
CA PRO A 544 -6.39 2.97 5.46
C PRO A 544 -7.51 2.09 4.88
N GLY A 545 -7.52 0.80 5.23
CA GLY A 545 -8.45 -0.20 4.67
C GLY A 545 -8.01 -0.83 3.34
N SER A 546 -6.99 -0.29 2.67
CA SER A 546 -6.50 -0.85 1.39
C SER A 546 -5.68 -2.14 1.55
N SER A 547 -5.27 -2.46 2.78
CA SER A 547 -4.53 -3.66 3.12
C SER A 547 -5.26 -4.92 2.63
N GLY A 548 -4.51 -5.91 2.13
CA GLY A 548 -5.02 -7.12 1.50
C GLY A 548 -5.48 -6.94 0.04
N GLY A 549 -5.54 -5.70 -0.48
CA GLY A 549 -5.87 -5.44 -1.88
C GLY A 549 -4.74 -5.83 -2.85
N PRO A 550 -5.05 -6.09 -4.13
CA PRO A 550 -4.04 -6.44 -5.11
C PRO A 550 -3.19 -5.24 -5.54
N VAL A 551 -1.91 -5.51 -5.81
CA VAL A 551 -0.99 -4.65 -6.57
C VAL A 551 -0.83 -5.28 -7.95
N VAL A 552 -1.23 -4.55 -8.98
CA VAL A 552 -1.27 -5.04 -10.37
C VAL A 552 -0.16 -4.38 -11.17
N ASP A 553 0.60 -5.14 -11.94
CA ASP A 553 1.51 -4.56 -12.93
C ASP A 553 0.71 -4.07 -14.14
N VAL A 554 0.92 -2.80 -14.51
CA VAL A 554 0.08 -2.12 -15.51
C VAL A 554 0.30 -2.68 -16.91
N GLU A 555 1.51 -3.15 -17.20
CA GLU A 555 1.87 -3.68 -18.52
C GLU A 555 1.24 -5.07 -18.75
N THR A 556 1.41 -5.97 -17.78
CA THR A 556 0.90 -7.34 -17.89
C THR A 556 -0.58 -7.47 -17.56
N GLY A 557 -1.09 -6.64 -16.65
CA GLY A 557 -2.44 -6.76 -16.09
C GLY A 557 -2.58 -7.89 -15.06
N SER A 558 -1.46 -8.38 -14.52
CA SER A 558 -1.42 -9.42 -13.48
C SER A 558 -1.15 -8.87 -12.09
N VAL A 559 -1.64 -9.57 -11.07
CA VAL A 559 -1.32 -9.28 -9.66
C VAL A 559 0.13 -9.68 -9.38
N VAL A 560 0.93 -8.72 -8.95
CA VAL A 560 2.36 -8.86 -8.61
C VAL A 560 2.64 -8.64 -7.12
N GLY A 561 1.62 -8.25 -6.34
CA GLY A 561 1.73 -8.16 -4.88
C GLY A 561 0.40 -7.96 -4.16
N VAL A 562 0.46 -7.95 -2.83
CA VAL A 562 -0.66 -7.75 -1.91
C VAL A 562 -0.35 -6.56 -1.01
N VAL A 563 -1.20 -5.54 -1.01
CA VAL A 563 -1.02 -4.33 -0.20
C VAL A 563 -0.95 -4.69 1.28
N ARG A 564 0.08 -4.22 1.98
CA ARG A 564 0.18 -4.31 3.45
C ARG A 564 -0.19 -3.00 4.13
N GLY A 565 0.11 -1.88 3.49
CA GLY A 565 -0.21 -0.55 4.00
C GLY A 565 0.72 0.51 3.43
N HIS A 566 1.05 1.50 4.25
CA HIS A 566 2.04 2.52 3.93
C HIS A 566 3.07 2.62 5.06
N LYS A 567 4.27 3.09 4.72
CA LYS A 567 5.32 3.39 5.67
C LYS A 567 5.85 4.80 5.48
N MET A 568 6.20 5.41 6.60
CA MET A 568 6.86 6.71 6.69
C MET A 568 8.33 6.49 7.00
N SER A 569 9.21 6.89 6.09
CA SER A 569 10.65 6.96 6.35
C SER A 569 11.08 8.43 6.40
N PRO A 570 11.85 8.87 7.41
CA PRO A 570 12.36 10.23 7.48
C PRO A 570 13.17 10.63 6.24
N LEU A 571 13.86 9.67 5.63
CA LEU A 571 14.74 9.90 4.48
C LEU A 571 14.01 9.74 3.16
N GLU A 572 13.08 8.79 3.07
CA GLU A 572 12.50 8.39 1.79
C GLU A 572 11.07 8.93 1.58
N GLY A 573 10.49 9.51 2.63
CA GLY A 573 9.13 10.04 2.65
C GLY A 573 8.07 8.95 2.77
N ARG A 574 6.90 9.23 2.20
CA ARG A 574 5.75 8.32 2.12
C ARG A 574 5.99 7.26 1.04
N ARG A 575 6.00 5.99 1.42
CA ARG A 575 5.99 4.85 0.51
C ARG A 575 4.83 3.92 0.83
N GLY A 576 4.25 3.34 -0.20
CA GLY A 576 3.38 2.19 -0.05
C GLY A 576 4.20 0.94 0.19
N ASP A 577 3.57 -0.02 0.86
CA ASP A 577 4.18 -1.25 1.35
C ASP A 577 3.29 -2.43 0.95
N ALA A 578 3.88 -3.45 0.36
CA ALA A 578 3.18 -4.65 -0.10
C ALA A 578 4.06 -5.90 0.02
N VAL A 579 3.41 -7.04 -0.05
CA VAL A 579 4.00 -8.37 -0.07
C VAL A 579 4.07 -8.83 -1.53
N PRO A 580 5.22 -9.32 -2.03
CA PRO A 580 5.33 -9.88 -3.37
C PRO A 580 4.35 -11.04 -3.62
N ALA A 581 3.80 -11.14 -4.83
CA ALA A 581 2.81 -12.17 -5.17
C ALA A 581 3.37 -13.61 -5.12
N GLU A 582 4.69 -13.80 -5.17
CA GLU A 582 5.31 -15.10 -4.93
C GLU A 582 4.90 -15.72 -3.59
N LYS A 583 4.65 -14.90 -2.56
CA LYS A 583 4.16 -15.38 -1.26
C LYS A 583 2.76 -15.99 -1.33
N VAL A 584 1.95 -15.61 -2.32
CA VAL A 584 0.64 -16.25 -2.55
C VAL A 584 0.83 -17.68 -3.06
N PHE A 585 1.87 -17.96 -3.84
CA PHE A 585 2.15 -19.32 -4.34
C PHE A 585 2.63 -20.27 -3.24
N GLU A 586 3.16 -19.77 -2.13
CA GLU A 586 3.52 -20.61 -0.97
C GLU A 586 2.31 -21.30 -0.34
N PHE A 587 1.08 -20.81 -0.57
CA PHE A 587 -0.14 -21.50 -0.15
C PHE A 587 -0.48 -22.73 -0.98
N PHE A 588 0.08 -22.87 -2.18
CA PHE A 588 -0.34 -23.86 -3.18
C PHE A 588 0.78 -24.85 -3.48
N ALA A 589 0.44 -26.06 -3.87
CA ALA A 589 1.43 -27.03 -4.34
C ALA A 589 2.16 -26.47 -5.56
N LEU A 590 3.47 -26.71 -5.61
CA LEU A 590 4.26 -26.32 -6.77
C LEU A 590 4.05 -27.34 -7.91
N PRO A 591 3.92 -26.87 -9.17
CA PRO A 591 3.75 -27.74 -10.32
C PRO A 591 4.76 -28.90 -10.35
N GLY A 592 4.25 -30.12 -10.24
CA GLY A 592 5.07 -31.34 -10.30
C GLY A 592 5.92 -31.67 -9.07
N LEU A 593 5.93 -30.85 -8.02
CA LEU A 593 6.65 -31.14 -6.76
C LEU A 593 5.73 -31.73 -5.67
N GLY A 594 4.40 -31.64 -5.84
CA GLY A 594 3.45 -32.09 -4.83
C GLY A 594 3.51 -31.25 -3.55
N ARG A 595 2.94 -31.77 -2.46
CA ARG A 595 2.97 -31.11 -1.15
C ARG A 595 4.38 -31.20 -0.55
N LYS A 596 4.87 -30.09 0.00
CA LYS A 596 6.04 -30.09 0.88
C LYS A 596 5.59 -30.68 2.22
N ASN A 597 5.96 -31.93 2.49
CA ASN A 597 5.57 -32.65 3.71
C ASN A 597 6.05 -31.96 4.98
#